data_AF-A0A8H4T9Y3-F1
#
_entry.id   AF-A0A8H4T9Y3-F1
#
_cell.length_a   1.000
_cell.length_b   1.000
_cell.length_c   1.000
_cell.angle_alpha   90.00
_cell.angle_beta   90.00
_cell.angle_gamma   90.00
#
_symmetry.space_group_name_H-M   'P 1'
#
loop_
_entity.id
_entity.type
_entity.pdbx_description
1 polymer ?
#
loop_
_entity_poly.entity_id
_entity_poly.type
_entity_poly.pdbx_seq_one_letter_code
_entity_poly.pdbx_strand_id
1 'polypeptide(L)'
;MISRHLLWHHGSNDNLVSWTSSLLYALVYVFYLHAYRNNGSAFDDIYLCVVDTSSLLEGVFVRDMDLIEAYQSYDDSLRSLGNLRRRKHSMSSGYFYFGEYLSQGALKIEGSCQIVSSRDIIDRGLRDIRPEFAEFEEWKPQQSPPWENTTIELREAVYSTPWERQGIGTEGLKVALEISDLFGPQWKLPMTASFVALAPLRGDMRDILLVFRPPIFEGQSDLGQVISQAKDDR
;
A
#
# COMPACT_ATOMS: atom_id res chain seq x y z
N MET A 1 -8.59 -0.22 25.22
CA MET A 1 -9.15 0.30 23.96
C MET A 1 -8.16 0.07 22.82
N ILE A 2 -6.95 0.65 22.89
CA ILE A 2 -5.89 0.50 21.87
C ILE A 2 -5.60 -0.97 21.54
N SER A 3 -5.33 -1.82 22.54
CA SER A 3 -5.08 -3.27 22.32
C SER A 3 -6.22 -3.96 21.60
N ARG A 4 -7.46 -3.66 21.99
CA ARG A 4 -8.65 -4.23 21.36
C ARG A 4 -8.80 -3.78 19.91
N HIS A 5 -8.60 -2.49 19.64
CA HIS A 5 -8.67 -1.94 18.29
C HIS A 5 -7.62 -2.59 17.37
N LEU A 6 -6.35 -2.57 17.80
CA LEU A 6 -5.24 -3.14 17.02
C LEU A 6 -5.32 -4.67 16.84
N LEU A 7 -6.02 -5.37 17.73
CA LEU A 7 -6.33 -6.80 17.62
C LEU A 7 -7.68 -7.07 16.93
N TRP A 8 -8.32 -6.03 16.38
CA TRP A 8 -9.58 -6.15 15.64
C TRP A 8 -10.73 -6.72 16.49
N HIS A 9 -10.65 -6.55 17.80
CA HIS A 9 -11.68 -6.93 18.75
C HIS A 9 -12.75 -5.83 18.83
N HIS A 10 -13.74 -5.90 17.94
CA HIS A 10 -14.84 -4.95 17.87
C HIS A 10 -15.52 -4.71 19.23
N GLY A 11 -15.88 -3.46 19.50
CA GLY A 11 -16.62 -3.06 20.70
C GLY A 11 -17.30 -1.70 20.50
N SER A 12 -18.43 -1.49 21.15
CA SER A 12 -19.28 -0.29 20.99
C SER A 12 -18.63 1.04 21.38
N ASN A 13 -17.48 1.00 22.05
CA ASN A 13 -16.78 2.18 22.57
C ASN A 13 -15.46 2.45 21.82
N ASP A 14 -15.25 1.79 20.68
CA ASP A 14 -14.09 2.02 19.85
C ASP A 14 -14.31 3.28 19.00
N ASN A 15 -13.48 4.29 19.22
CA ASN A 15 -13.48 5.54 18.47
C ASN A 15 -12.18 5.75 17.71
N LEU A 16 -11.39 4.69 17.49
CA LEU A 16 -10.18 4.76 16.72
C LEU A 16 -10.45 4.39 15.26
N VAL A 17 -9.63 4.93 14.37
CA VAL A 17 -9.64 4.60 12.93
C VAL A 17 -8.21 4.22 12.53
N SER A 18 -8.04 3.02 11.98
CA SER A 18 -6.77 2.54 11.45
C SER A 18 -6.49 3.14 10.07
N TRP A 19 -5.24 3.56 9.88
CA TRP A 19 -4.65 4.04 8.65
C TRP A 19 -3.35 3.30 8.39
N THR A 20 -2.86 3.30 7.15
CA THR A 20 -1.56 2.73 6.82
C THR A 20 -0.76 3.64 5.90
N SER A 21 0.55 3.69 6.12
CA SER A 21 1.50 4.31 5.18
C SER A 21 2.00 3.33 4.11
N SER A 22 1.51 2.08 4.07
CA SER A 22 1.96 1.04 3.13
C SER A 22 0.87 0.76 2.09
N LEU A 23 1.04 1.29 0.87
CA LEU A 23 0.13 1.02 -0.24
C LEU A 23 0.02 -0.47 -0.55
N LEU A 24 1.14 -1.20 -0.51
CA LEU A 24 1.15 -2.66 -0.69
C LEU A 24 0.19 -3.35 0.29
N TYR A 25 0.27 -2.99 1.57
CA TYR A 25 -0.61 -3.54 2.59
C TYR A 25 -2.07 -3.15 2.33
N ALA A 26 -2.35 -1.88 2.02
CA ALA A 26 -3.70 -1.42 1.71
C ALA A 26 -4.33 -2.20 0.54
N LEU A 27 -3.58 -2.46 -0.53
CA LEU A 27 -4.04 -3.24 -1.68
C LEU A 27 -4.26 -4.72 -1.34
N VAL A 28 -3.35 -5.36 -0.61
CA VAL A 28 -3.58 -6.73 -0.11
C VAL A 28 -4.83 -6.79 0.78
N TYR A 29 -5.06 -5.75 1.58
CA TYR A 29 -6.22 -5.63 2.42
C TYR A 29 -7.54 -5.46 1.63
N VAL A 30 -7.52 -4.80 0.46
CA VAL A 30 -8.66 -4.78 -0.48
C VAL A 30 -9.06 -6.21 -0.89
N PHE A 31 -8.09 -7.02 -1.33
CA PHE A 31 -8.36 -8.41 -1.72
C PHE A 31 -8.83 -9.27 -0.53
N TYR A 32 -8.31 -9.00 0.66
CA TYR A 32 -8.80 -9.60 1.90
C TYR A 32 -10.27 -9.27 2.14
N LEU A 33 -10.67 -8.00 2.07
CA LEU A 33 -12.05 -7.57 2.31
C LEU A 33 -13.03 -8.26 1.34
N HIS A 34 -12.62 -8.39 0.08
CA HIS A 34 -13.38 -9.10 -0.94
C HIS A 34 -13.52 -10.61 -0.63
N ALA A 35 -12.43 -11.27 -0.24
CA ALA A 35 -12.41 -12.71 0.02
C ALA A 35 -12.89 -13.08 1.44
N TYR A 36 -13.03 -12.14 2.36
CA TYR A 36 -13.40 -12.43 3.75
C TYR A 36 -14.90 -12.73 3.85
N ARG A 37 -15.26 -13.96 4.22
CA ARG A 37 -16.66 -14.45 4.17
C ARG A 37 -17.66 -13.58 4.96
N ASN A 38 -17.26 -12.96 6.06
CA ASN A 38 -18.18 -12.15 6.86
C ASN A 38 -18.34 -10.71 6.34
N ASN A 39 -17.48 -10.30 5.40
CA ASN A 39 -17.60 -9.03 4.70
C ASN A 39 -18.07 -9.29 3.25
N GLY A 40 -17.21 -9.84 2.41
CA GLY A 40 -17.56 -10.24 1.04
C GLY A 40 -17.93 -9.07 0.13
N SER A 41 -17.46 -7.86 0.45
CA SER A 41 -17.68 -6.66 -0.38
C SER A 41 -17.22 -6.89 -1.82
N ALA A 42 -18.00 -6.40 -2.79
CA ALA A 42 -17.51 -6.27 -4.15
C ALA A 42 -16.38 -5.23 -4.20
N PHE A 43 -15.47 -5.32 -5.18
CA PHE A 43 -14.43 -4.30 -5.37
C PHE A 43 -15.01 -2.90 -5.61
N ASP A 44 -16.20 -2.82 -6.19
CA ASP A 44 -16.96 -1.59 -6.40
C ASP A 44 -17.42 -0.92 -5.08
N ASP A 45 -17.47 -1.69 -3.99
CA ASP A 45 -17.84 -1.22 -2.65
C ASP A 45 -16.62 -0.96 -1.75
N ILE A 46 -15.40 -1.20 -2.25
CA ILE A 46 -14.14 -0.98 -1.52
C ILE A 46 -13.40 0.19 -2.16
N TYR A 47 -12.98 1.14 -1.32
CA TYR A 47 -12.36 2.38 -1.76
C TYR A 47 -11.00 2.57 -1.09
N LEU A 48 -10.03 3.06 -1.85
CA LEU A 48 -8.75 3.50 -1.32
C LEU A 48 -8.82 5.00 -1.04
N CYS A 49 -8.72 5.39 0.23
CA CYS A 49 -8.65 6.78 0.66
C CYS A 49 -7.19 7.15 0.99
N VAL A 50 -6.68 8.19 0.33
CA VAL A 50 -5.34 8.75 0.55
C VAL A 50 -5.51 10.14 1.13
N VAL A 51 -4.77 10.46 2.19
CA VAL A 51 -4.89 11.72 2.93
C VAL A 51 -3.58 12.49 2.92
N ASP A 52 -3.67 13.80 2.72
CA ASP A 52 -2.56 14.74 2.74
C ASP A 52 -2.46 15.27 4.16
N THR A 53 -1.51 14.70 4.88
CA THR A 53 -1.28 15.01 6.29
C THR A 53 -0.62 16.38 6.49
N SER A 54 -0.08 17.03 5.44
CA SER A 54 0.58 18.33 5.55
C SER A 54 -0.37 19.46 5.96
N SER A 55 -1.66 19.29 5.65
CA SER A 55 -2.72 20.24 5.97
C SER A 55 -3.41 19.98 7.32
N LEU A 56 -3.04 18.88 7.99
CA LEU A 56 -3.65 18.43 9.24
C LEU A 56 -2.78 18.78 10.44
N LEU A 57 -3.40 18.92 11.61
CA LEU A 57 -2.67 19.21 12.84
C LEU A 57 -1.71 18.07 13.19
N GLU A 58 -0.56 18.43 13.73
CA GLU A 58 0.39 17.46 14.27
C GLU A 58 -0.27 16.62 15.38
N GLY A 59 0.01 15.33 15.38
CA GLY A 59 -0.57 14.38 16.35
C GLY A 59 -1.97 13.87 16.00
N VAL A 60 -2.56 14.25 14.86
CA VAL A 60 -3.83 13.66 14.38
C VAL A 60 -3.68 12.18 14.07
N PHE A 61 -2.53 11.78 13.50
CA PHE A 61 -2.18 10.39 13.25
C PHE A 61 -1.02 10.00 14.16
N VAL A 62 -1.22 8.97 14.97
CA VAL A 62 -0.20 8.44 15.88
C VAL A 62 0.17 7.03 15.43
N ARG A 63 1.47 6.72 15.31
CA ARG A 63 1.91 5.37 14.94
C ARG A 63 1.48 4.37 16.00
N ASP A 64 1.04 3.19 15.56
CA ASP A 64 0.68 2.09 16.47
C ASP A 64 1.86 1.74 17.41
N MET A 65 3.08 1.73 16.89
CA MET A 65 4.30 1.40 17.63
C MET A 65 4.60 2.40 18.74
N ASP A 66 4.34 3.70 18.53
CA ASP A 66 4.54 4.73 19.57
C ASP A 66 3.53 4.53 20.71
N LEU A 67 2.27 4.21 20.36
CA LEU A 67 1.22 3.89 21.35
C LEU A 67 1.54 2.59 22.10
N ILE A 68 1.98 1.54 21.38
CA ILE A 68 2.38 0.28 22.00
C ILE A 68 3.52 0.53 22.99
N GLU A 69 4.55 1.28 22.61
CA GLU A 69 5.69 1.57 23.47
C GLU A 69 5.28 2.36 24.73
N ALA A 70 4.41 3.36 24.58
CA ALA A 70 3.93 4.17 25.68
C ALA A 70 3.07 3.38 26.70
N TYR A 71 2.30 2.39 26.23
CA TYR A 71 1.29 1.71 27.05
C TYR A 71 1.55 0.22 27.35
N GLN A 72 2.58 -0.42 26.78
CA GLN A 72 2.89 -1.85 26.98
C GLN A 72 3.20 -2.25 28.43
N SER A 73 3.57 -1.30 29.30
CA SER A 73 3.77 -1.55 30.72
C SER A 73 2.45 -1.79 31.47
N TYR A 74 1.32 -1.34 30.91
CA TYR A 74 -0.02 -1.38 31.51
C TYR A 74 -0.95 -2.41 30.83
N ASP A 75 -0.57 -2.96 29.68
CA ASP A 75 -1.38 -3.92 28.90
C ASP A 75 -0.50 -5.02 28.27
N ASP A 76 -0.63 -6.25 28.76
CA ASP A 76 0.13 -7.41 28.27
C ASP A 76 -0.20 -7.77 26.82
N SER A 77 -1.40 -7.44 26.34
CA SER A 77 -1.79 -7.65 24.94
C SER A 77 -1.03 -6.69 24.04
N LEU A 78 -0.87 -5.42 24.45
CA LEU A 78 -0.02 -4.46 23.71
C LEU A 78 1.44 -4.89 23.72
N ARG A 79 1.96 -5.36 24.86
CA ARG A 79 3.32 -5.88 24.93
C ARG A 79 3.53 -7.05 23.96
N SER A 80 2.59 -7.98 23.94
CA SER A 80 2.62 -9.14 23.05
C SER A 80 2.55 -8.72 21.58
N LEU A 81 1.67 -7.78 21.25
CA LEU A 81 1.55 -7.22 19.90
C LEU A 81 2.83 -6.49 19.47
N GLY A 82 3.42 -5.67 20.34
CA GLY A 82 4.70 -5.00 20.08
C GLY A 82 5.83 -5.98 19.80
N ASN A 83 5.88 -7.08 20.55
CA ASN A 83 6.85 -8.14 20.30
C ASN A 83 6.59 -8.83 18.96
N LEU A 84 5.33 -9.06 18.59
CA LEU A 84 4.96 -9.59 17.28
C LEU A 84 5.40 -8.65 16.15
N ARG A 85 5.08 -7.35 16.24
CA ARG A 85 5.46 -6.32 15.24
C ARG A 85 6.97 -6.27 15.00
N ARG A 86 7.78 -6.46 16.06
CA ARG A 86 9.26 -6.49 16.00
C ARG A 86 9.84 -7.86 15.66
N ARG A 87 9.02 -8.91 15.63
CA ARG A 87 9.49 -10.27 15.33
C ARG A 87 9.67 -10.44 13.84
N LYS A 88 10.83 -10.92 13.44
CA LYS A 88 11.10 -11.36 12.07
C LYS A 88 10.23 -12.58 11.75
N HIS A 89 9.67 -12.63 10.54
CA HIS A 89 8.93 -13.80 10.08
C HIS A 89 9.81 -15.05 10.06
N SER A 90 9.27 -16.22 10.37
CA SER A 90 10.09 -17.45 10.48
C SER A 90 10.59 -17.96 9.12
N MET A 91 9.86 -17.66 8.06
CA MET A 91 10.14 -18.12 6.69
C MET A 91 10.54 -16.98 5.74
N SER A 92 10.62 -15.74 6.25
CA SER A 92 10.77 -14.54 5.42
C SER A 92 11.69 -13.52 6.12
N SER A 93 12.34 -12.68 5.34
CA SER A 93 13.17 -11.57 5.75
C SER A 93 12.38 -10.41 6.40
N GLY A 94 11.08 -10.32 6.12
CA GLY A 94 10.19 -9.28 6.62
C GLY A 94 9.74 -9.39 8.09
N TYR A 95 9.02 -8.35 8.53
CA TYR A 95 8.46 -8.20 9.88
C TYR A 95 6.94 -8.05 9.81
N PHE A 96 6.25 -8.36 10.92
CA PHE A 96 4.79 -8.18 11.05
C PHE A 96 4.34 -6.72 11.22
N TYR A 97 5.14 -5.75 10.79
CA TYR A 97 4.80 -4.33 10.86
C TYR A 97 4.26 -3.82 9.52
N PHE A 98 3.04 -3.28 9.54
CA PHE A 98 2.33 -2.88 8.32
C PHE A 98 2.21 -1.35 8.15
N GLY A 99 2.96 -0.57 8.95
CA GLY A 99 2.95 0.89 8.84
C GLY A 99 1.65 1.51 9.35
N GLU A 100 1.09 0.98 10.43
CA GLU A 100 -0.22 1.37 10.95
C GLU A 100 -0.14 2.69 11.75
N TYR A 101 -1.13 3.55 11.53
CA TYR A 101 -1.35 4.78 12.27
C TYR A 101 -2.80 4.81 12.75
N LEU A 102 -3.05 5.43 13.89
CA LEU A 102 -4.38 5.60 14.45
C LEU A 102 -4.74 7.08 14.50
N SER A 103 -5.98 7.37 14.14
CA SER A 103 -6.63 8.63 14.48
C SER A 103 -7.79 8.37 15.43
N GLN A 104 -8.28 9.42 16.10
CA GLN A 104 -9.41 9.33 17.01
C GLN A 104 -10.61 10.14 16.50
N GLY A 105 -11.78 9.51 16.49
CA GLY A 105 -13.04 10.11 16.09
C GLY A 105 -13.15 10.37 14.59
N ALA A 106 -14.21 11.07 14.20
CA ALA A 106 -14.40 11.50 12.82
C ALA A 106 -13.43 12.64 12.49
N LEU A 107 -12.58 12.43 11.49
CA LEU A 107 -11.68 13.45 10.97
C LEU A 107 -12.34 14.23 9.83
N LYS A 108 -12.19 15.55 9.86
CA LYS A 108 -12.55 16.40 8.72
C LYS A 108 -11.42 16.37 7.69
N ILE A 109 -11.47 15.40 6.80
CA ILE A 109 -10.48 15.20 5.72
C ILE A 109 -10.96 15.71 4.36
N GLU A 110 -12.18 16.23 4.27
CA GLU A 110 -12.71 16.82 3.03
C GLU A 110 -11.78 17.92 2.50
N GLY A 111 -11.42 17.82 1.22
CA GLY A 111 -10.45 18.72 0.58
C GLY A 111 -8.99 18.34 0.81
N SER A 112 -8.69 17.50 1.80
CA SER A 112 -7.35 16.98 2.13
C SER A 112 -7.19 15.50 1.82
N CYS A 113 -8.16 14.88 1.14
CA CYS A 113 -8.10 13.48 0.75
C CYS A 113 -8.50 13.28 -0.71
N GLN A 114 -8.11 12.13 -1.24
CA GLN A 114 -8.66 11.58 -2.47
C GLN A 114 -9.12 10.15 -2.25
N ILE A 115 -10.24 9.81 -2.88
CA ILE A 115 -10.89 8.50 -2.74
C ILE A 115 -11.08 7.92 -4.14
N VAL A 116 -10.56 6.72 -4.36
CA VAL A 116 -10.65 6.01 -5.64
C VAL A 116 -11.21 4.62 -5.41
N SER A 117 -12.10 4.16 -6.31
CA SER A 117 -12.65 2.80 -6.27
C SER A 117 -11.55 1.76 -6.45
N SER A 118 -11.60 0.67 -5.70
CA SER A 118 -10.65 -0.43 -5.89
C SER A 118 -10.85 -1.14 -7.23
N ARG A 119 -12.09 -1.17 -7.75
CA ARG A 119 -12.39 -1.66 -9.11
C ARG A 119 -11.60 -0.88 -10.15
N ASP A 120 -11.66 0.45 -10.10
CA ASP A 120 -10.98 1.31 -11.10
C ASP A 120 -9.46 1.09 -11.09
N ILE A 121 -8.87 0.91 -9.90
CA ILE A 121 -7.44 0.62 -9.76
C ILE A 121 -7.09 -0.74 -10.39
N ILE A 122 -7.89 -1.77 -10.12
CA ILE A 122 -7.68 -3.14 -10.63
C ILE A 122 -7.82 -3.16 -12.16
N ASP A 123 -8.92 -2.63 -12.68
CA ASP A 123 -9.27 -2.66 -14.10
C ASP A 123 -8.28 -1.87 -14.98
N ARG A 124 -7.59 -0.89 -14.40
CA ARG A 124 -6.53 -0.11 -15.08
C ARG A 124 -5.22 -0.90 -15.23
N GLY A 125 -5.13 -2.12 -14.73
CA GLY A 125 -4.00 -3.02 -14.95
C GLY A 125 -3.11 -3.25 -13.73
N LEU A 126 -3.62 -3.19 -12.50
CA LEU A 126 -2.80 -3.35 -11.28
C LEU A 126 -1.85 -4.58 -11.34
N ARG A 127 -2.28 -5.68 -11.98
CA ARG A 127 -1.47 -6.88 -12.24
C ARG A 127 -0.23 -6.67 -13.13
N ASP A 128 -0.24 -5.66 -13.99
CA ASP A 128 0.89 -5.33 -14.88
C ASP A 128 2.02 -4.60 -14.12
N ILE A 129 1.69 -3.99 -12.98
CA ILE A 129 2.68 -3.49 -12.00
C ILE A 129 3.26 -4.65 -11.22
N ARG A 130 2.38 -5.55 -10.76
CA ARG A 130 2.75 -6.67 -9.90
C ARG A 130 1.85 -7.89 -10.16
N PRO A 131 2.36 -8.94 -10.85
CA PRO A 131 1.56 -10.07 -11.32
C PRO A 131 0.82 -10.85 -10.22
N GLU A 132 1.36 -10.89 -9.01
CA GLU A 132 0.77 -11.60 -7.87
C GLU A 132 -0.67 -11.11 -7.58
N PHE A 133 -1.01 -9.87 -7.92
CA PHE A 133 -2.37 -9.34 -7.72
C PHE A 133 -3.44 -10.06 -8.55
N ALA A 134 -3.09 -10.64 -9.71
CA ALA A 134 -4.03 -11.44 -10.50
C ALA A 134 -4.50 -12.69 -9.75
N GLU A 135 -3.63 -13.28 -8.91
CA GLU A 135 -4.01 -14.43 -8.08
C GLU A 135 -4.93 -14.01 -6.93
N PHE A 136 -4.81 -12.76 -6.45
CA PHE A 136 -5.59 -12.25 -5.32
C PHE A 136 -7.00 -11.84 -5.73
N GLU A 137 -7.18 -11.37 -6.96
CA GLU A 137 -8.50 -11.16 -7.57
C GLU A 137 -9.35 -12.45 -7.54
N GLU A 138 -8.71 -13.61 -7.64
CA GLU A 138 -9.34 -14.94 -7.66
C GLU A 138 -9.44 -15.61 -6.27
N TRP A 139 -9.12 -14.88 -5.19
CA TRP A 139 -9.22 -15.42 -3.84
C TRP A 139 -10.65 -15.85 -3.50
N LYS A 140 -10.81 -17.14 -3.22
CA LYS A 140 -12.11 -17.71 -2.84
C LYS A 140 -12.57 -17.20 -1.47
N PRO A 141 -13.89 -17.04 -1.27
CA PRO A 141 -14.44 -16.69 0.03
C PRO A 141 -13.99 -17.63 1.15
N GLN A 142 -13.29 -17.08 2.14
CA GLN A 142 -12.69 -17.82 3.25
C GLN A 142 -12.86 -17.10 4.59
N GLN A 143 -12.82 -17.86 5.69
CA GLN A 143 -13.02 -17.31 7.04
C GLN A 143 -11.87 -16.44 7.54
N SER A 144 -10.67 -16.62 6.99
CA SER A 144 -9.51 -15.81 7.35
C SER A 144 -8.53 -15.77 6.18
N PRO A 145 -8.77 -14.93 5.16
CA PRO A 145 -7.83 -14.80 4.06
C PRO A 145 -6.43 -14.39 4.56
N PRO A 146 -5.34 -14.93 4.00
CA PRO A 146 -3.99 -14.89 4.59
C PRO A 146 -3.25 -13.57 4.34
N TRP A 147 -3.90 -12.43 4.57
CA TRP A 147 -3.37 -11.11 4.19
C TRP A 147 -2.04 -10.72 4.84
N GLU A 148 -1.82 -11.12 6.10
CA GLU A 148 -0.61 -10.78 6.87
C GLU A 148 0.63 -11.43 6.23
N ASN A 149 0.57 -12.74 6.02
CA ASN A 149 1.65 -13.51 5.42
C ASN A 149 1.85 -13.12 3.96
N THR A 150 0.76 -12.94 3.20
CA THR A 150 0.85 -12.43 1.82
C THR A 150 1.60 -11.10 1.76
N THR A 151 1.30 -10.15 2.66
CA THR A 151 2.00 -8.87 2.68
C THR A 151 3.50 -9.03 2.99
N ILE A 152 3.86 -9.93 3.91
CA ILE A 152 5.25 -10.22 4.27
C ILE A 152 6.00 -10.87 3.10
N GLU A 153 5.39 -11.89 2.47
CA GLU A 153 5.95 -12.61 1.33
C GLU A 153 6.20 -11.67 0.14
N LEU A 154 5.27 -10.77 -0.15
CA LEU A 154 5.43 -9.77 -1.20
C LEU A 154 6.59 -8.79 -0.92
N ARG A 155 6.92 -8.56 0.35
CA ARG A 155 8.07 -7.72 0.72
C ARG A 155 9.41 -8.45 0.59
N GLU A 156 9.43 -9.79 0.49
CA GLU A 156 10.68 -10.54 0.34
C GLU A 156 11.52 -10.07 -0.85
N ALA A 157 10.87 -9.79 -1.97
CA ALA A 157 11.55 -9.29 -3.15
C ALA A 157 12.30 -7.96 -2.91
N VAL A 158 11.88 -7.17 -1.91
CA VAL A 158 12.55 -5.93 -1.49
C VAL A 158 13.78 -6.21 -0.61
N TYR A 159 13.82 -7.35 0.07
CA TYR A 159 14.96 -7.78 0.89
C TYR A 159 15.99 -8.62 0.11
N SER A 160 15.60 -9.25 -1.01
CA SER A 160 16.50 -10.00 -1.90
C SER A 160 17.56 -9.10 -2.54
N THR A 161 18.65 -9.66 -3.06
CA THR A 161 19.72 -8.84 -3.64
C THR A 161 19.30 -8.17 -4.96
N PRO A 162 19.77 -6.95 -5.29
CA PRO A 162 19.29 -6.19 -6.45
C PRO A 162 19.42 -6.88 -7.82
N TRP A 163 20.38 -7.80 -7.96
CA TRP A 163 20.66 -8.52 -9.21
C TRP A 163 19.75 -9.74 -9.45
N GLU A 164 19.01 -10.19 -8.43
CA GLU A 164 18.05 -11.32 -8.53
C GLU A 164 16.62 -10.84 -8.82
N ARG A 165 16.37 -9.52 -8.82
CA ARG A 165 15.02 -8.96 -8.87
C ARG A 165 14.52 -8.77 -10.30
N GLN A 166 13.33 -9.31 -10.60
CA GLN A 166 12.46 -8.75 -11.63
C GLN A 166 11.66 -7.58 -11.03
N GLY A 167 12.22 -6.37 -11.10
CA GLY A 167 11.43 -5.16 -10.88
C GLY A 167 10.47 -4.81 -12.01
N ILE A 168 9.82 -3.66 -11.88
CA ILE A 168 8.78 -3.17 -12.80
C ILE A 168 9.30 -3.02 -14.24
N GLY A 169 8.52 -3.48 -15.20
CA GLY A 169 8.78 -3.28 -16.63
C GLY A 169 8.24 -1.94 -17.12
N THR A 170 8.56 -1.57 -18.36
CA THR A 170 8.03 -0.35 -19.00
C THR A 170 6.51 -0.31 -19.02
N GLU A 171 5.85 -1.45 -19.24
CA GLU A 171 4.39 -1.53 -19.21
C GLU A 171 3.84 -1.24 -17.81
N GLY A 172 4.38 -1.89 -16.77
CA GLY A 172 4.01 -1.58 -15.39
C GLY A 172 4.26 -0.12 -15.01
N LEU A 173 5.32 0.51 -15.55
CA LEU A 173 5.57 1.95 -15.35
C LEU A 173 4.49 2.83 -15.99
N LYS A 174 4.02 2.49 -17.20
CA LYS A 174 2.91 3.17 -17.86
C LYS A 174 1.62 3.00 -17.05
N VAL A 175 1.33 1.78 -16.63
CA VAL A 175 0.16 1.48 -15.79
C VAL A 175 0.20 2.21 -14.45
N ALA A 176 1.37 2.34 -13.82
CA ALA A 176 1.52 3.12 -12.59
C ALA A 176 1.16 4.61 -12.77
N LEU A 177 1.53 5.21 -13.91
CA LEU A 177 1.09 6.58 -14.25
C LEU A 177 -0.42 6.63 -14.47
N GLU A 178 -0.96 5.68 -15.23
CA GLU A 178 -2.37 5.63 -15.61
C GLU A 178 -3.31 5.39 -14.41
N ILE A 179 -2.91 4.56 -13.45
CA ILE A 179 -3.62 4.40 -12.18
C ILE A 179 -3.52 5.69 -11.36
N SER A 180 -2.37 6.34 -11.35
CA SER A 180 -2.16 7.57 -10.59
C SER A 180 -3.01 8.74 -11.10
N ASP A 181 -3.39 8.73 -12.38
CA ASP A 181 -4.32 9.71 -12.95
C ASP A 181 -5.72 9.64 -12.32
N LEU A 182 -6.14 8.47 -11.81
CA LEU A 182 -7.42 8.32 -11.09
C LEU A 182 -7.50 9.21 -9.84
N PHE A 183 -6.35 9.54 -9.24
CA PHE A 183 -6.28 10.37 -8.05
C PHE A 183 -6.26 11.87 -8.38
N GLY A 184 -6.09 12.24 -9.65
CA GLY A 184 -6.02 13.62 -10.09
C GLY A 184 -4.64 14.29 -9.89
N PRO A 185 -4.46 15.50 -10.45
CA PRO A 185 -3.14 16.08 -10.69
C PRO A 185 -2.29 16.28 -9.44
N GLN A 186 -2.89 16.72 -8.34
CA GLN A 186 -2.20 16.99 -7.08
C GLN A 186 -1.65 15.72 -6.41
N TRP A 187 -2.24 14.56 -6.71
CA TRP A 187 -1.87 13.27 -6.12
C TRP A 187 -1.04 12.40 -7.06
N LYS A 188 -1.00 12.73 -8.36
CA LYS A 188 -0.36 11.90 -9.39
C LYS A 188 1.07 11.53 -9.00
N LEU A 189 1.85 12.48 -8.49
CA LEU A 189 3.26 12.25 -8.16
C LEU A 189 3.44 11.28 -6.98
N PRO A 190 2.88 11.54 -5.79
CA PRO A 190 3.02 10.62 -4.66
C PRO A 190 2.40 9.25 -4.96
N MET A 191 1.31 9.20 -5.72
CA MET A 191 0.70 7.93 -6.11
C MET A 191 1.56 7.16 -7.10
N THR A 192 2.16 7.81 -8.10
CA THR A 192 3.05 7.15 -9.06
C THR A 192 4.25 6.56 -8.34
N ALA A 193 4.88 7.32 -7.45
CA ALA A 193 5.97 6.82 -6.62
C ALA A 193 5.55 5.60 -5.77
N SER A 194 4.35 5.64 -5.19
CA SER A 194 3.83 4.53 -4.38
C SER A 194 3.53 3.28 -5.21
N PHE A 195 2.92 3.42 -6.40
CA PHE A 195 2.62 2.31 -7.31
C PHE A 195 3.89 1.69 -7.89
N VAL A 196 4.87 2.50 -8.29
CA VAL A 196 6.18 2.00 -8.73
C VAL A 196 6.89 1.24 -7.60
N ALA A 197 6.77 1.70 -6.35
CA ALA A 197 7.35 1.06 -5.17
C ALA A 197 6.65 -0.26 -4.77
N LEU A 198 5.54 -0.65 -5.42
CA LEU A 198 4.97 -1.98 -5.22
C LEU A 198 5.86 -3.08 -5.79
N ALA A 199 6.67 -2.77 -6.79
CA ALA A 199 7.61 -3.69 -7.40
C ALA A 199 9.02 -3.53 -6.79
N PRO A 200 9.80 -4.62 -6.70
CA PRO A 200 11.19 -4.55 -6.23
C PRO A 200 12.05 -3.71 -7.20
N LEU A 201 12.98 -2.90 -6.68
CA LEU A 201 13.87 -2.09 -7.54
C LEU A 201 14.93 -2.98 -8.22
N ARG A 202 15.12 -2.83 -9.54
CA ARG A 202 16.26 -3.39 -10.30
C ARG A 202 17.48 -2.46 -10.21
N GLY A 203 18.67 -2.98 -10.53
CA GLY A 203 19.92 -2.24 -10.48
C GLY A 203 20.02 -1.04 -11.43
N ASP A 204 19.41 -1.08 -12.63
CA ASP A 204 19.29 0.09 -13.52
C ASP A 204 17.95 0.79 -13.29
N MET A 205 17.99 1.97 -12.67
CA MET A 205 16.81 2.78 -12.34
C MET A 205 16.53 3.88 -13.38
N ARG A 206 17.25 3.93 -14.50
CA ARG A 206 17.10 5.01 -15.49
C ARG A 206 15.66 5.11 -16.02
N ASP A 207 15.04 3.99 -16.35
CA ASP A 207 13.67 3.94 -16.86
C ASP A 207 12.66 4.46 -15.81
N ILE A 208 12.90 4.18 -14.53
CA ILE A 208 12.09 4.71 -13.41
C ILE A 208 12.25 6.23 -13.32
N LEU A 209 13.48 6.74 -13.40
CA LEU A 209 13.73 8.19 -13.36
C LEU A 209 13.15 8.93 -14.57
N LEU A 210 13.07 8.26 -15.73
CA LEU A 210 12.46 8.84 -16.94
C LEU A 210 10.96 9.10 -16.76
N VAL A 211 10.24 8.22 -16.06
CA VAL A 211 8.80 8.37 -15.78
C VAL A 211 8.47 9.67 -15.03
N PHE A 212 9.37 10.11 -14.15
CA PHE A 212 9.20 11.33 -13.37
C PHE A 212 9.66 12.60 -14.09
N ARG A 213 10.12 12.51 -15.35
CA ARG A 213 10.48 13.71 -16.12
C ARG A 213 9.21 14.41 -16.61
N PRO A 214 9.15 15.76 -16.58
CA PRO A 214 7.94 16.51 -16.92
C PRO A 214 7.27 16.11 -18.23
N PRO A 215 7.98 15.91 -19.36
CA PRO A 215 7.31 15.57 -20.62
C PRO A 215 6.56 14.24 -20.56
N ILE A 216 7.05 13.25 -19.82
CA ILE A 216 6.38 11.95 -19.66
C ILE A 216 5.31 12.04 -18.58
N PHE A 217 5.66 12.63 -17.44
CA PHE A 217 4.78 12.73 -16.27
C PHE A 217 3.52 13.58 -16.55
N GLU A 218 3.66 14.63 -17.36
CA GLU A 218 2.57 15.51 -17.82
C GLU A 218 1.84 14.97 -19.07
N GLY A 219 2.22 13.79 -19.58
CA GLY A 219 1.58 13.16 -20.75
C GLY A 219 1.90 13.85 -22.09
N GLN A 220 2.98 14.63 -22.16
CA GLN A 220 3.45 15.33 -23.37
C GLN A 220 4.35 14.46 -24.26
N SER A 221 4.72 13.24 -23.82
CA SER A 221 5.64 12.34 -24.53
C SER A 221 5.39 10.87 -24.15
N ASP A 222 5.55 9.94 -25.10
CA ASP A 222 5.42 8.50 -24.85
C ASP A 222 6.68 7.93 -24.20
N LEU A 223 6.52 7.26 -23.05
CA LEU A 223 7.61 6.64 -22.31
C LEU A 223 8.38 5.60 -23.14
N GLY A 224 7.69 4.83 -24.00
CA GLY A 224 8.30 3.80 -24.82
C GLY A 224 9.25 4.39 -25.86
N GLN A 225 8.86 5.48 -26.52
CA GLN A 225 9.69 6.22 -27.47
C GLN A 225 10.94 6.81 -26.79
N VAL A 226 10.79 7.40 -25.60
CA VAL A 226 11.91 8.01 -24.86
C VAL A 226 12.91 6.95 -24.38
N ILE A 227 12.43 5.79 -23.90
CA ILE A 227 13.31 4.68 -23.50
C ILE A 227 14.05 4.10 -24.70
N SER A 228 13.41 3.98 -25.86
CA SER A 228 14.06 3.51 -27.10
C SER A 228 15.19 4.44 -27.52
N GLN A 229 14.93 5.75 -27.59
CA GLN A 229 15.94 6.75 -27.95
C GLN A 229 17.13 6.75 -26.97
N ALA A 230 16.87 6.63 -25.65
CA ALA A 230 17.91 6.58 -24.64
C ALA A 230 18.77 5.29 -24.67
N LYS A 231 18.32 4.25 -25.40
CA LYS A 231 19.09 3.02 -25.64
C LYS A 231 19.92 3.11 -26.91
N ASP A 232 19.47 3.85 -27.93
CA ASP A 232 20.18 4.04 -29.20
C ASP A 232 21.35 5.04 -29.09
N ASP A 233 21.36 5.92 -28.09
CA ASP A 233 22.45 6.86 -27.78
C ASP A 233 23.64 6.23 -26.99
N ARG A 234 23.72 4.90 -26.91
CA ARG A 234 24.81 4.14 -26.24
C ARG A 234 25.64 3.34 -27.24
#